data_AF-A0A9D4ACT8-F1
#
_entry.id   AF-A0A9D4ACT8-F1
#
_cell.length_a   1.000
_cell.length_b   1.000
_cell.length_c   1.000
_cell.angle_alpha   90.00
_cell.angle_beta   90.00
_cell.angle_gamma   90.00
#
_symmetry.space_group_name_H-M   'P 1'
#
loop_
_entity.id
_entity.type
_entity.pdbx_description
1 polymer ?
#
loop_
_entity_poly.entity_id
_entity_poly.type
_entity_poly.pdbx_seq_one_letter_code
_entity_poly.pdbx_strand_id
1 'polypeptide(L)'
;MSEVLQITSPSVSKAQKREYDNINELPDEVLISVLARMPMKEAARTSVLSRRWKKLWTSHPYLVFDGSNSLRGIHYRSEQVLESEQFKYLNWVNDVLESHHDAAIDEFKIRFYLDQCYQSDIDDWVRFAFGKKVQRFKLDLSSSRVTSHVQDSGYELCSHTLHFQTPLSLTSHVLKNKYV
;
A
#
# COMPACT_ATOMS: atom_id res chain seq x y z
N MET A 1 49.74 37.41 -58.36
CA MET A 1 48.84 37.90 -57.30
C MET A 1 48.01 36.72 -56.85
N SER A 2 48.23 36.28 -55.61
CA SER A 2 47.77 34.99 -55.08
C SER A 2 46.28 35.01 -54.74
N GLU A 3 45.57 34.00 -55.20
CA GLU A 3 44.16 33.73 -54.89
C GLU A 3 44.10 32.95 -53.57
N VAL A 4 43.57 33.57 -52.51
CA VAL A 4 43.44 32.96 -51.18
C VAL A 4 42.05 32.33 -51.08
N LEU A 5 42.01 31.00 -50.91
CA LEU A 5 40.81 30.19 -50.72
C LEU A 5 40.03 30.64 -49.48
N GLN A 6 38.77 31.06 -49.66
CA GLN A 6 37.80 31.16 -48.57
C GLN A 6 37.40 29.76 -48.12
N ILE A 7 37.91 29.35 -46.95
CA ILE A 7 37.45 28.16 -46.25
C ILE A 7 36.08 28.52 -45.63
N THR A 8 35.01 28.14 -46.32
CA THR A 8 33.65 28.18 -45.77
C THR A 8 33.55 27.07 -44.72
N SER A 9 33.43 27.47 -43.44
CA SER A 9 33.24 26.55 -42.32
C SER A 9 31.99 25.68 -42.50
N PRO A 10 32.03 24.37 -42.21
CA PRO A 10 30.84 23.52 -42.29
C PRO A 10 29.85 23.91 -41.18
N SER A 11 28.59 24.08 -41.59
CA SER A 11 27.47 24.38 -40.70
C SER A 11 27.39 23.36 -39.56
N VAL A 12 27.39 23.86 -38.32
CA VAL A 12 27.16 23.07 -37.11
C VAL A 12 25.88 22.25 -37.28
N SER A 13 26.04 20.94 -37.30
CA SER A 13 24.96 19.96 -37.34
C SER A 13 23.97 20.23 -36.19
N LYS A 14 22.69 20.38 -36.52
CA LYS A 14 21.59 20.36 -35.55
C LYS A 14 21.77 19.13 -34.66
N ALA A 15 21.98 19.36 -33.36
CA ALA A 15 21.97 18.30 -32.38
C ALA A 15 20.62 17.57 -32.49
N GLN A 16 20.64 16.32 -32.95
CA GLN A 16 19.49 15.43 -32.82
C GLN A 16 19.24 15.29 -31.31
N LYS A 17 18.23 16.00 -30.83
CA LYS A 17 17.64 15.79 -29.52
C LYS A 17 17.22 14.32 -29.51
N ARG A 18 17.96 13.48 -28.78
CA ARG A 18 17.49 12.12 -28.49
C ARG A 18 16.16 12.30 -27.79
N GLU A 19 15.09 11.92 -28.47
CA GLU A 19 13.76 11.84 -27.91
C GLU A 19 13.85 10.72 -26.87
N TYR A 20 14.19 11.11 -25.64
CA TYR A 20 14.11 10.20 -24.52
C TYR A 20 12.64 9.90 -24.34
N ASP A 21 12.26 8.62 -24.49
CA ASP A 21 10.93 8.13 -24.11
C ASP A 21 10.67 8.52 -22.66
N ASN A 22 9.99 9.65 -22.48
CA ASN A 22 9.73 10.20 -21.17
C ASN A 22 8.52 9.45 -20.63
N ILE A 23 8.77 8.55 -19.68
CA ILE A 23 7.69 7.79 -19.03
C ILE A 23 6.59 8.70 -18.46
N ASN A 24 6.90 9.96 -18.14
CA ASN A 24 5.92 10.93 -17.67
C ASN A 24 4.99 11.47 -18.77
N GLU A 25 5.22 11.18 -20.04
CA GLU A 25 4.35 11.56 -21.18
C GLU A 25 3.29 10.51 -21.48
N LEU A 26 3.41 9.30 -20.89
CA LEU A 26 2.40 8.25 -21.02
C LEU A 26 1.06 8.69 -20.40
N PRO A 27 -0.10 8.19 -20.89
CA PRO A 27 -1.41 8.42 -20.28
C PRO A 27 -1.51 7.87 -18.84
N ASP A 28 -2.39 8.45 -18.02
CA ASP A 28 -2.56 8.05 -16.61
C ASP A 28 -2.95 6.57 -16.50
N GLU A 29 -3.78 6.07 -17.41
CA GLU A 29 -4.24 4.69 -17.44
C GLU A 29 -3.08 3.71 -17.63
N VAL A 30 -2.09 4.08 -18.44
CA VAL A 30 -0.88 3.28 -18.67
C VAL A 30 -0.02 3.28 -17.42
N LEU A 31 0.17 4.45 -16.79
CA LEU A 31 0.96 4.56 -15.55
C LEU A 31 0.31 3.80 -14.39
N ILE A 32 -1.01 3.90 -14.23
CA ILE A 32 -1.79 3.12 -13.26
C ILE A 32 -1.62 1.62 -13.56
N SER A 33 -1.66 1.21 -14.82
CA SER A 33 -1.45 -0.19 -15.21
C SER A 33 -0.05 -0.69 -14.88
N VAL A 34 0.98 0.14 -15.04
CA VAL A 34 2.35 -0.17 -14.60
C VAL A 34 2.40 -0.33 -13.09
N LEU A 35 1.86 0.65 -12.35
CA LEU A 35 1.81 0.65 -10.89
C LEU A 35 1.09 -0.59 -10.35
N ALA A 36 -0.05 -0.98 -10.94
CA ALA A 36 -0.86 -2.14 -10.54
C ALA A 36 -0.13 -3.49 -10.68
N ARG A 37 0.95 -3.55 -11.47
CA ARG A 37 1.76 -4.76 -11.67
C ARG A 37 2.90 -4.87 -10.64
N MET A 38 3.09 -3.86 -9.81
CA MET A 38 4.11 -3.83 -8.77
C MET A 38 3.48 -4.09 -7.40
N PRO A 39 4.21 -4.66 -6.43
CA PRO A 39 3.76 -4.64 -5.05
C PRO A 39 3.49 -3.20 -4.59
N MET A 40 2.43 -2.98 -3.82
CA MET A 40 2.00 -1.66 -3.33
C MET A 40 3.15 -0.79 -2.80
N LYS A 41 4.05 -1.36 -1.98
CA LYS A 41 5.20 -0.62 -1.42
C LYS A 41 6.17 -0.15 -2.50
N GLU A 42 6.40 -0.95 -3.54
CA GLU A 42 7.26 -0.57 -4.67
C GLU A 42 6.56 0.45 -5.57
N ALA A 43 5.26 0.30 -5.80
CA ALA A 43 4.45 1.31 -6.49
C ALA A 43 4.53 2.67 -5.77
N ALA A 44 4.37 2.69 -4.45
CA ALA A 44 4.49 3.91 -3.65
C ALA A 44 5.90 4.54 -3.72
N ARG A 45 6.97 3.73 -3.81
CA ARG A 45 8.35 4.23 -3.97
C ARG A 45 8.56 4.99 -5.28
N THR A 46 7.81 4.67 -6.33
CA THR A 46 7.88 5.42 -7.59
C THR A 46 7.36 6.86 -7.48
N SER A 47 6.73 7.24 -6.35
CA SER A 47 6.31 8.62 -6.08
C SER A 47 7.44 9.65 -6.18
N VAL A 48 8.70 9.21 -6.05
CA VAL A 48 9.88 10.08 -6.21
C VAL A 48 10.14 10.48 -7.67
N LEU A 49 9.56 9.79 -8.65
CA LEU A 49 9.78 10.06 -10.07
C LEU A 49 9.15 11.38 -10.50
N SER A 50 7.93 11.67 -10.05
CA SER A 50 7.30 12.98 -10.19
C SER A 50 6.06 13.12 -9.32
N ARG A 51 5.54 14.35 -9.21
CA ARG A 51 4.25 14.62 -8.53
C ARG A 51 3.10 13.81 -9.11
N ARG A 52 3.15 13.48 -10.41
CA ARG A 52 2.14 12.68 -11.10
C ARG A 52 2.14 11.24 -10.57
N TRP A 53 3.31 10.60 -10.49
CA TRP A 53 3.45 9.27 -9.89
C TRP A 53 3.02 9.25 -8.42
N LYS A 54 3.37 10.30 -7.66
CA LYS A 54 2.91 10.47 -6.26
C LYS A 54 1.38 10.48 -6.15
N LYS A 55 0.66 11.04 -7.11
CA LYS A 55 -0.81 11.04 -7.13
C LYS A 55 -1.37 9.70 -7.60
N LEU A 56 -0.80 9.13 -8.66
CA LEU A 56 -1.38 7.93 -9.30
C LEU A 56 -1.24 6.65 -8.48
N TRP A 57 -0.20 6.51 -7.66
CA TRP A 57 -0.08 5.29 -6.84
C TRP A 57 -1.22 5.16 -5.82
N THR A 58 -1.89 6.25 -5.42
CA THR A 58 -3.07 6.18 -4.54
C THR A 58 -4.31 5.64 -5.25
N SER A 59 -4.19 5.23 -6.52
CA SER A 59 -5.21 4.49 -7.26
C SER A 59 -4.88 2.99 -7.37
N HIS A 60 -3.90 2.51 -6.60
CA HIS A 60 -3.47 1.12 -6.66
C HIS A 60 -4.57 0.16 -6.15
N PRO A 61 -4.89 -0.92 -6.89
CA PRO A 61 -6.03 -1.79 -6.58
C PRO A 61 -5.79 -2.76 -5.42
N TYR A 62 -4.54 -2.89 -4.95
CA TYR A 62 -4.14 -3.86 -3.93
C TYR A 62 -3.56 -3.16 -2.70
N LEU A 63 -4.37 -2.95 -1.68
CA LEU A 63 -3.92 -2.40 -0.40
C LEU A 63 -3.42 -3.54 0.50
N VAL A 64 -2.12 -3.79 0.47
CA VAL A 64 -1.46 -4.86 1.23
C VAL A 64 -0.53 -4.28 2.29
N PHE A 65 -1.07 -4.17 3.50
CA PHE A 65 -0.36 -3.74 4.69
C PHE A 65 0.22 -4.95 5.42
N ASP A 66 1.40 -5.40 4.97
CA ASP A 66 2.15 -6.45 5.64
C ASP A 66 3.32 -5.85 6.43
N GLY A 67 3.17 -5.79 7.75
CA GLY A 67 4.18 -5.29 8.67
C GLY A 67 4.90 -6.40 9.45
N SER A 68 4.74 -7.67 9.07
CA SER A 68 5.38 -8.78 9.78
C SER A 68 6.91 -8.67 9.82
N ASN A 69 7.50 -8.01 8.82
CA ASN A 69 8.94 -7.78 8.78
C ASN A 69 9.41 -6.72 9.78
N SER A 70 8.57 -5.74 10.12
CA SER A 70 8.91 -4.69 11.10
C SER A 70 9.03 -5.27 12.51
N LEU A 71 8.30 -6.37 12.80
CA LEU A 71 8.33 -7.04 14.09
C LEU A 71 9.45 -8.09 14.24
N ARG A 72 10.21 -8.39 13.17
CA ARG A 72 11.33 -9.34 13.24
C ARG A 72 12.40 -8.80 14.19
N GLY A 73 12.69 -9.54 15.26
CA GLY A 73 13.68 -9.15 16.27
C GLY A 73 13.14 -8.28 17.41
N ILE A 74 11.86 -7.91 17.38
CA ILE A 74 11.19 -7.18 18.48
C ILE A 74 10.90 -8.10 19.67
N HIS A 75 10.96 -9.42 19.49
CA HIS A 75 10.80 -10.39 20.58
C HIS A 75 11.85 -10.25 21.71
N TYR A 76 12.92 -9.48 21.49
CA TYR A 76 13.91 -9.10 22.51
C TYR A 76 13.79 -7.64 23.01
N ARG A 77 12.81 -6.87 22.54
CA ARG A 77 12.65 -5.45 22.89
C ARG A 77 11.56 -5.24 23.94
N SER A 78 11.65 -4.13 24.68
CA SER A 78 10.67 -3.75 25.70
C SER A 78 9.29 -3.47 25.10
N GLU A 79 8.25 -3.55 25.93
CA GLU A 79 6.85 -3.27 25.59
C GLU A 79 6.67 -1.90 24.91
N GLN A 80 7.35 -0.87 25.41
CA GLN A 80 7.36 0.48 24.82
C GLN A 80 7.81 0.52 23.36
N VAL A 81 8.74 -0.37 22.95
CA VAL A 81 9.17 -0.42 21.55
C VAL A 81 8.10 -1.05 20.68
N LEU A 82 7.38 -2.05 21.18
CA LEU A 82 6.25 -2.64 20.46
C LEU A 82 5.15 -1.61 20.24
N GLU A 83 4.74 -0.90 21.29
CA GLU A 83 3.72 0.16 21.22
C GLU A 83 4.10 1.25 20.20
N SER A 84 5.37 1.66 20.18
CA SER A 84 5.86 2.63 19.20
C SER A 84 5.74 2.13 17.76
N GLU A 85 6.03 0.84 17.51
CA GLU A 85 5.92 0.27 16.17
C GLU A 85 4.47 0.02 15.76
N GLN A 86 3.58 -0.33 16.70
CA GLN A 86 2.14 -0.38 16.49
C GLN A 86 1.61 0.99 16.08
N PHE A 87 1.93 2.04 16.84
CA PHE A 87 1.50 3.41 16.54
C PHE A 87 1.97 3.90 15.17
N LYS A 88 3.23 3.63 14.79
CA LYS A 88 3.75 3.95 13.45
C LYS A 88 3.01 3.20 12.35
N TYR A 89 2.73 1.92 12.58
CA TYR A 89 1.99 1.09 11.63
C TYR A 89 0.57 1.62 11.43
N LEU A 90 -0.15 1.96 12.50
CA LEU A 90 -1.50 2.52 12.45
C LEU A 90 -1.54 3.82 11.64
N ASN A 91 -0.69 4.78 11.97
CA ASN A 91 -0.64 6.05 11.23
C ASN A 91 -0.35 5.82 9.75
N TRP A 92 0.57 4.92 9.43
CA TRP A 92 0.85 4.58 8.04
C TRP A 92 -0.38 4.01 7.31
N VAL A 93 -1.14 3.09 7.95
CA VAL A 93 -2.37 2.56 7.36
C VAL A 93 -3.38 3.67 7.16
N ASN A 94 -3.62 4.49 8.19
CA ASN A 94 -4.61 5.58 8.16
C ASN A 94 -4.27 6.62 7.09
N ASP A 95 -3.02 7.07 6.98
CA ASP A 95 -2.58 8.01 5.94
C ASP A 95 -2.84 7.49 4.53
N VAL A 96 -2.62 6.19 4.30
CA VAL A 96 -2.89 5.55 3.01
C VAL A 96 -4.39 5.46 2.75
N LEU A 97 -5.18 5.05 3.74
CA LEU A 97 -6.63 4.95 3.63
C LEU A 97 -7.27 6.29 3.29
N GLU A 98 -6.84 7.35 3.98
CA GLU A 98 -7.24 8.72 3.70
C GLU A 98 -6.86 9.15 2.29
N SER A 99 -5.75 8.65 1.73
CA SER A 99 -5.35 9.00 0.36
C SER A 99 -6.15 8.26 -0.74
N HIS A 100 -6.95 7.25 -0.39
CA HIS A 100 -7.63 6.34 -1.32
C HIS A 100 -9.15 6.64 -1.45
N HIS A 101 -9.51 7.78 -2.05
CA HIS A 101 -10.92 8.22 -2.13
C HIS A 101 -11.74 7.62 -3.27
N ASP A 102 -11.21 7.53 -4.50
CA ASP A 102 -12.05 7.27 -5.69
C ASP A 102 -11.76 5.95 -6.42
N ALA A 103 -10.66 5.28 -6.07
CA ALA A 103 -10.28 4.03 -6.71
C ALA A 103 -11.02 2.82 -6.12
N ALA A 104 -11.38 1.88 -7.00
CA ALA A 104 -11.82 0.54 -6.62
C ALA A 104 -10.64 -0.24 -6.01
N ILE A 105 -10.94 -1.06 -5.01
CA ILE A 105 -9.94 -1.85 -4.31
C ILE A 105 -10.32 -3.32 -4.43
N ASP A 106 -9.46 -4.10 -5.08
CA ASP A 106 -9.68 -5.53 -5.28
C ASP A 106 -9.24 -6.34 -4.05
N GLU A 107 -8.12 -5.97 -3.43
CA GLU A 107 -7.64 -6.61 -2.21
C GLU A 107 -7.30 -5.59 -1.13
N PHE A 108 -7.80 -5.87 0.07
CA PHE A 108 -7.47 -5.18 1.28
C PHE A 108 -6.98 -6.20 2.31
N LYS A 109 -5.68 -6.16 2.58
CA LYS A 109 -5.02 -7.08 3.51
C LYS A 109 -4.28 -6.30 4.59
N ILE A 110 -4.61 -6.59 5.84
CA ILE A 110 -3.88 -6.12 7.02
C ILE A 110 -3.24 -7.31 7.70
N ARG A 111 -1.93 -7.20 7.98
CA ARG A 111 -1.16 -8.18 8.73
C ARG A 111 -0.16 -7.49 9.64
N PHE A 112 -0.54 -7.33 10.90
CA PHE A 112 0.31 -6.77 11.95
C PHE A 112 -0.25 -7.10 13.32
N TYR A 113 0.62 -7.29 14.30
CA TYR A 113 0.17 -7.49 15.68
C TYR A 113 -0.35 -6.16 16.25
N LEU A 114 -1.64 -6.12 16.59
CA LEU A 114 -2.29 -5.01 17.27
C LEU A 114 -3.05 -5.57 18.46
N ASP A 115 -2.92 -4.91 19.61
CA ASP A 115 -3.69 -5.24 20.81
C ASP A 115 -5.05 -4.51 20.83
N GLN A 116 -5.81 -4.75 21.89
CA GLN A 116 -7.17 -4.24 22.05
C GLN A 116 -7.26 -2.71 22.14
N CYS A 117 -6.16 -2.00 22.42
CA CYS A 117 -6.18 -0.54 22.49
C CYS A 117 -6.50 0.11 21.13
N TYR A 118 -6.34 -0.63 20.04
CA TYR A 118 -6.54 -0.15 18.67
C TYR A 118 -7.85 -0.63 18.03
N GLN A 119 -8.81 -1.07 18.84
CA GLN A 119 -10.09 -1.59 18.35
C GLN A 119 -10.84 -0.58 17.46
N SER A 120 -10.81 0.72 17.81
CA SER A 120 -11.48 1.75 17.00
C SER A 120 -10.91 1.84 15.59
N ASP A 121 -9.58 1.92 15.45
CA ASP A 121 -8.91 1.95 14.13
C ASP A 121 -9.20 0.67 13.33
N ILE A 122 -9.18 -0.50 13.99
CA ILE A 122 -9.49 -1.77 13.34
C ILE A 122 -10.93 -1.77 12.83
N ASP A 123 -11.89 -1.32 13.63
CA ASP A 123 -13.28 -1.21 13.20
C ASP A 123 -13.44 -0.20 12.04
N ASP A 124 -12.71 0.92 12.07
CA ASP A 124 -12.67 1.89 10.95
C ASP A 124 -12.15 1.22 9.67
N TRP A 125 -11.10 0.40 9.74
CA TRP A 125 -10.55 -0.32 8.59
C TRP A 125 -11.51 -1.35 8.03
N VAL A 126 -12.24 -2.06 8.90
CA VAL A 126 -13.26 -3.02 8.49
C VAL A 126 -14.41 -2.28 7.80
N ARG A 127 -14.89 -1.17 8.38
CA ARG A 127 -15.93 -0.34 7.77
C ARG A 127 -15.47 0.26 6.44
N PHE A 128 -14.23 0.70 6.32
CA PHE A 128 -13.63 1.14 5.06
C PHE A 128 -13.69 0.04 4.00
N ALA A 129 -13.22 -1.17 4.34
CA ALA A 129 -13.20 -2.30 3.41
C ALA A 129 -14.60 -2.66 2.91
N PHE A 130 -15.60 -2.68 3.81
CA PHE A 130 -16.97 -2.95 3.42
C PHE A 130 -17.61 -1.79 2.64
N GLY A 131 -17.35 -0.54 3.02
CA GLY A 131 -17.81 0.64 2.27
C GLY A 131 -17.27 0.68 0.85
N LYS A 132 -16.02 0.23 0.65
CA LYS A 132 -15.37 0.08 -0.67
C LYS A 132 -15.78 -1.17 -1.45
N LYS A 133 -16.55 -2.08 -0.83
CA LYS A 133 -16.98 -3.36 -1.42
C LYS A 133 -15.79 -4.18 -1.96
N VAL A 134 -14.72 -4.26 -1.17
CA VAL A 134 -13.50 -4.96 -1.61
C VAL A 134 -13.78 -6.43 -1.90
N GLN A 135 -13.17 -6.96 -2.97
CA GLN A 135 -13.42 -8.35 -3.38
C GLN A 135 -12.71 -9.34 -2.43
N ARG A 136 -11.51 -8.98 -1.96
CA ARG A 136 -10.69 -9.83 -1.09
C ARG A 136 -10.31 -9.05 0.17
N PHE A 137 -10.96 -9.36 1.28
CA PHE A 137 -10.64 -8.80 2.59
C PHE A 137 -9.89 -9.83 3.45
N LYS A 138 -8.77 -9.43 4.05
CA LYS A 138 -7.98 -10.26 4.97
C LYS A 138 -7.50 -9.43 6.16
N LEU A 139 -7.82 -9.88 7.37
CA LEU A 139 -7.38 -9.28 8.62
C LEU A 139 -6.64 -10.31 9.46
N ASP A 140 -5.36 -10.10 9.69
CA ASP A 140 -4.49 -10.95 10.52
C ASP A 140 -3.82 -10.10 11.60
N LEU A 141 -4.37 -10.16 12.80
CA LEU A 141 -3.89 -9.45 13.99
C LEU A 141 -3.05 -10.34 14.91
N SER A 142 -2.80 -11.59 14.50
CA SER A 142 -2.19 -12.59 15.37
C SER A 142 -0.76 -12.23 15.75
N SER A 143 -0.45 -12.38 17.04
CA SER A 143 0.92 -12.28 17.51
C SER A 143 1.70 -13.50 17.06
N SER A 144 2.83 -13.31 16.38
CA SER A 144 3.80 -14.41 16.22
C SER A 144 4.58 -14.71 17.52
N ARG A 145 4.17 -14.14 18.67
CA ARG A 145 4.77 -14.37 19.98
C ARG A 145 4.57 -15.82 20.40
N VAL A 146 5.58 -16.65 20.15
CA VAL A 146 5.80 -17.88 20.91
C VAL A 146 6.27 -17.46 22.30
N THR A 147 5.35 -17.09 23.19
CA THR A 147 5.63 -16.93 24.62
C THR A 147 4.49 -17.53 25.43
N SER A 148 4.86 -18.39 26.38
CA SER A 148 4.03 -19.30 27.18
C SER A 148 3.13 -18.64 28.24
N HIS A 149 2.65 -17.42 28.00
CA HIS A 149 1.62 -16.81 28.84
C HIS A 149 0.44 -16.39 27.97
N VAL A 150 -0.59 -17.21 28.08
CA VAL A 150 -1.90 -17.07 27.44
C VAL A 150 -2.56 -15.77 27.87
N GLN A 151 -2.73 -14.84 26.94
CA GLN A 151 -4.02 -14.17 26.73
C GLN A 151 -4.27 -14.18 25.23
N ASP A 152 -4.84 -15.30 24.79
CA ASP A 152 -5.51 -15.42 23.51
C ASP A 152 -6.70 -14.45 23.53
N SER A 153 -6.48 -13.24 23.03
CA SER A 153 -7.56 -12.29 22.76
C SER A 153 -7.81 -12.31 21.27
N GLY A 154 -8.64 -13.26 20.85
CA GLY A 154 -9.29 -13.17 19.56
C GLY A 154 -9.99 -11.80 19.46
N TYR A 155 -9.84 -11.13 18.32
CA TYR A 155 -10.60 -9.92 18.05
C TYR A 155 -12.09 -10.32 18.00
N GLU A 156 -12.92 -9.72 18.83
CA GLU A 156 -14.36 -9.82 18.67
C GLU A 156 -14.79 -8.74 17.67
N LEU A 157 -15.13 -9.18 16.45
CA LEU A 157 -15.68 -8.27 15.44
C LEU A 157 -16.94 -7.62 16.03
N CYS A 158 -16.95 -6.30 16.20
CA CYS A 158 -18.04 -5.66 16.90
C CYS A 158 -19.37 -5.83 16.14
N SER A 159 -20.44 -6.18 16.84
CA SER A 159 -21.73 -6.56 16.25
C SER A 159 -22.36 -5.48 15.36
N HIS A 160 -22.04 -4.21 15.61
CA HIS A 160 -22.51 -3.08 14.81
C HIS A 160 -21.85 -3.00 13.41
N THR A 161 -20.71 -3.66 13.20
CA THR A 161 -20.01 -3.72 11.91
C THR A 161 -20.69 -4.68 10.93
N LEU A 162 -21.49 -5.63 11.44
CA LEU A 162 -22.22 -6.63 10.64
C LEU A 162 -23.54 -6.11 10.07
N HIS A 163 -24.01 -4.93 10.50
CA HIS A 163 -25.30 -4.36 10.08
C HIS A 163 -25.34 -3.93 8.60
N PHE A 164 -24.22 -4.02 7.88
CA PHE A 164 -24.12 -3.77 6.44
C PHE A 164 -24.43 -4.99 5.55
N GLN A 165 -24.81 -6.14 6.11
CA GLN A 165 -25.14 -7.33 5.33
C GLN A 165 -26.62 -7.40 4.93
N THR A 166 -26.88 -7.32 3.63
CA THR A 166 -27.76 -8.28 2.92
C THR A 166 -26.94 -8.93 1.79
N PRO A 167 -27.30 -10.16 1.35
CA PRO A 167 -26.30 -11.18 1.01
C PRO A 167 -25.78 -11.00 -0.41
N LEU A 168 -24.54 -10.55 -0.54
CA LEU A 168 -23.75 -10.75 -1.76
C LEU A 168 -22.52 -11.60 -1.42
N SER A 169 -22.66 -12.88 -1.74
CA SER A 169 -21.62 -13.86 -2.11
C SER A 169 -20.18 -13.47 -1.74
N LEU A 170 -19.82 -13.62 -0.47
CA LEU A 170 -18.41 -13.70 -0.07
C LEU A 170 -17.90 -15.13 -0.34
N THR A 171 -17.71 -15.46 -1.61
CA THR A 171 -16.93 -16.65 -2.01
C THR A 171 -15.44 -16.37 -1.83
N SER A 172 -14.97 -16.39 -0.58
CA SER A 172 -13.65 -16.91 -0.18
C SER A 172 -13.47 -16.73 1.33
N HIS A 173 -13.88 -17.74 2.10
CA HIS A 173 -13.46 -17.96 3.48
C HIS A 173 -11.94 -17.84 3.63
N VAL A 174 -11.45 -17.03 4.58
CA VAL A 174 -10.50 -17.45 5.66
C VAL A 174 -10.52 -16.37 6.76
N LEU A 175 -11.53 -16.40 7.63
CA LEU A 175 -11.33 -15.96 9.02
C LEU A 175 -10.66 -17.16 9.71
N LYS A 176 -9.33 -17.17 9.80
CA LYS A 176 -8.59 -18.21 10.53
C LYS A 176 -8.70 -17.88 12.01
N ASN A 177 -9.85 -18.21 12.61
CA ASN A 177 -9.92 -18.46 14.04
C ASN A 177 -9.54 -19.92 14.22
N LYS A 178 -8.28 -20.21 14.56
CA LYS A 178 -7.85 -21.58 14.85
C LYS A 178 -8.23 -21.88 16.29
N TYR A 179 -9.39 -22.52 16.47
CA TYR A 179 -9.67 -23.34 17.65
C TYR A 179 -9.04 -24.71 17.44
N VAL A 180 -8.02 -25.05 18.24
CA VAL A 180 -7.82 -26.35 18.93
C VAL A 180 -6.96 -26.06 20.15
#